data_AF-A0ABD0QTG1-F1
#
_entry.id   AF-A0ABD0QTG1-F1
#
_cell.length_a   1.000
_cell.length_b   1.000
_cell.length_c   1.000
_cell.angle_alpha   90.00
_cell.angle_beta   90.00
_cell.angle_gamma   90.00
#
_symmetry.space_group_name_H-M   'P 1'
#
loop_
_entity.id
_entity.type
_entity.pdbx_description
1 polymer ?
#
loop_
_entity_poly.entity_id
_entity_poly.type
_entity_poly.pdbx_seq_one_letter_code
_entity_poly.pdbx_strand_id
1 'polypeptide(L)' 'MLYVDRGQDRCRHFVINQTNTGLFIVSGDSTTHNSLTELINHFKTTPIQPFGEYLTSYDTDMDSVEE' A
#
# COMPACT_ATOMS: atom_id res chain seq x y z
N MET A 1 1.12 7.55 -2.24
CA MET A 1 1.31 6.41 -3.15
C MET A 1 1.85 5.27 -2.31
N LEU A 2 1.21 4.11 -2.31
CA LEU A 2 1.72 2.94 -1.60
C LEU A 2 2.63 2.16 -2.53
N TYR A 3 3.78 1.74 -1.99
CA TYR A 3 4.76 0.92 -2.68
C TYR A 3 4.63 -0.52 -2.18
N VAL A 4 4.39 -1.46 -3.09
CA VAL A 4 4.49 -2.90 -2.82
C VAL A 4 5.73 -3.39 -3.53
N ASP A 5 6.76 -3.74 -2.77
CA ASP A 5 7.99 -4.31 -3.32
C ASP A 5 7.87 -5.84 -3.38
N ARG A 6 8.01 -6.37 -4.58
CA ARG A 6 8.24 -7.78 -4.84
C ARG A 6 9.65 -7.87 -5.39
N GLY A 7 10.56 -8.42 -4.59
CA GLY A 7 11.91 -8.73 -5.00
C GLY A 7 11.95 -9.20 -6.46
N GLN A 8 12.67 -8.42 -7.27
CA GLN A 8 13.15 -8.67 -8.63
C GLN A 8 12.33 -8.34 -9.89
N ASP A 9 11.12 -7.74 -9.91
CA ASP A 9 10.70 -7.10 -11.19
C ASP A 9 9.45 -6.19 -11.22
N ARG A 10 8.60 -6.13 -10.19
CA ARG A 10 7.29 -5.43 -10.33
C ARG A 10 6.88 -4.70 -9.06
N CYS A 11 7.48 -3.54 -8.81
CA CYS A 11 6.91 -2.58 -7.87
C CYS A 11 5.52 -2.19 -8.36
N ARG A 12 4.49 -2.43 -7.54
CA ARG A 12 3.15 -1.93 -7.84
C ARG A 12 2.87 -0.70 -7.01
N HIS A 13 2.42 0.33 -7.70
CA HIS A 13 2.00 1.55 -7.06
C HIS A 13 0.49 1.61 -7.00
N PHE A 14 -0.03 1.68 -5.79
CA PHE A 14 -1.46 1.87 -5.55
C PHE A 14 -1.73 3.32 -5.16
N VAL A 15 -2.72 3.93 -5.83
CA VAL A 15 -3.15 5.30 -5.56
C VAL A 15 -4.21 5.26 -4.46
N ILE A 16 -3.95 5.94 -3.34
CA ILE A 16 -4.95 6.13 -2.29
C ILE A 16 -5.69 7.43 -2.57
N ASN A 17 -7.02 7.37 -2.65
CA ASN A 17 -7.88 8.54 -2.66
C ASN A 17 -8.50 8.75 -1.29
N GLN A 18 -8.83 9.99 -0.99
CA GLN A 18 -9.64 10.34 0.17
C GLN A 18 -11.07 10.68 -0.30
N THR A 19 -12.06 10.08 0.35
CA THR A 19 -13.47 10.38 0.10
C THR A 19 -13.86 11.71 0.74
N ASN A 20 -15.00 12.26 0.34
CA ASN A 20 -15.53 13.49 0.94
C ASN A 20 -15.89 13.33 2.44
N THR A 21 -16.00 12.09 2.91
CA THR A 21 -16.20 11.74 4.32
C THR A 21 -14.89 11.64 5.12
N GLY A 22 -13.74 11.84 4.48
CA GLY A 22 -12.43 11.75 5.09
C GLY A 22 -11.83 10.34 5.13
N LEU A 23 -12.51 9.34 4.55
CA LEU A 23 -12.05 7.95 4.50
C LEU A 23 -11.04 7.74 3.37
N PHE A 24 -10.12 6.80 3.55
CA PHE A 24 -9.09 6.43 2.58
C PHE A 24 -9.50 5.19 1.80
N ILE A 25 -9.37 5.22 0.48
CA ILE A 25 -9.69 4.10 -0.40
C ILE A 25 -8.60 3.91 -1.44
N VAL A 26 -8.22 2.66 -1.72
CA VAL A 26 -7.30 2.34 -2.80
C VAL A 26 -8.05 2.38 -4.14
N SER A 27 -7.47 3.06 -5.13
CA SER A 27 -8.00 3.13 -6.49
C SER A 27 -8.04 1.73 -7.10
N GLY A 28 -9.25 1.23 -7.38
CA GLY A 28 -9.47 -0.12 -7.90
C GLY A 28 -9.88 -1.12 -6.83
N ASP A 29 -9.94 -0.72 -5.56
CA ASP A 29 -10.51 -1.52 -4.47
C ASP A 29 -11.89 -0.97 -4.04
N SER A 30 -12.62 -1.78 -3.27
CA SER A 30 -13.96 -1.49 -2.75
C SER A 30 -13.99 -1.18 -1.25
N THR A 31 -12.85 -1.31 -0.56
CA THR A 31 -12.70 -1.08 0.88
C THR A 31 -12.27 0.35 1.20
N THR A 32 -13.05 1.02 2.04
CA THR A 32 -12.73 2.32 2.64
C THR A 32 -12.25 2.15 4.08
N HIS A 33 -11.22 2.89 4.46
CA HIS A 33 -10.59 2.84 5.78
C HIS A 33 -10.60 4.21 6.46
N ASN A 34 -10.67 4.23 7.78
CA ASN A 34 -10.67 5.49 8.53
C ASN A 34 -9.30 6.16 8.62
N SER A 35 -8.23 5.37 8.49
CA SER A 35 -6.85 5.84 8.60
C SER A 35 -5.94 5.05 7.67
N LEU A 36 -4.84 5.69 7.25
CA LEU A 36 -3.80 5.05 6.44
C LEU A 36 -3.21 3.82 7.14
N THR A 37 -3.08 3.86 8.47
CA THR A 37 -2.57 2.73 9.26
C THR A 37 -3.51 1.53 9.22
N GLU A 38 -4.82 1.78 9.30
CA GLU A 38 -5.85 0.73 9.22
C GLU A 38 -5.84 0.08 7.82
N LEU A 39 -5.74 0.92 6.79
CA LEU A 39 -5.59 0.50 5.39
C LEU A 39 -4.35 -0.38 5.20
N ILE A 40 -3.19 0.05 5.71
CA ILE A 40 -1.94 -0.71 5.63
C ILE A 40 -2.06 -2.05 6.35
N ASN A 41 -2.59 -2.06 7.58
CA ASN A 41 -2.76 -3.29 8.35
C ASN A 41 -3.77 -4.24 7.70
N HIS A 42 -4.83 -3.71 7.10
CA HIS A 42 -5.80 -4.51 6.35
C HIS A 42 -5.13 -5.19 5.14
N PHE A 43 -4.36 -4.45 4.34
CA PHE A 43 -3.69 -4.99 3.15
C PHE A 43 -2.44 -5.83 3.46
N LYS A 44 -1.94 -5.81 4.69
CA LYS A 44 -0.93 -6.77 5.16
C LYS A 44 -1.51 -8.18 5.29
N THR A 45 -2.77 -8.30 5.70
CA THR A 45 -3.44 -9.61 5.91
C THR A 45 -4.43 -9.96 4.81
N THR A 46 -4.85 -8.97 4.03
CA THR A 46 -5.84 -9.09 2.95
C THR A 46 -5.17 -8.77 1.62
N PRO A 47 -5.35 -9.60 0.59
CA PRO A 47 -4.74 -9.35 -0.70
C PRO A 47 -5.44 -8.18 -1.43
N ILE A 48 -4.66 -7.25 -1.98
CA ILE A 48 -5.13 -6.12 -2.79
C ILE A 48 -5.65 -6.63 -4.13
N GLN A 49 -6.89 -6.31 -4.46
CA GLN A 49 -7.50 -6.69 -5.74
C GLN A 49 -7.16 -5.70 -6.87
N PRO A 50 -7.22 -6.14 -8.14
CA PRO A 50 -7.51 -7.49 -8.65
C PRO A 50 -6.29 -8.45 -8.64
N PHE A 51 -5.11 -7.97 -8.21
CA PHE A 51 -3.86 -8.72 -8.35
C PHE A 51 -3.64 -9.79 -7.28
N GLY A 52 -4.39 -9.73 -6.18
CA GLY A 52 -4.28 -10.72 -5.11
C GLY A 52 -3.01 -10.56 -4.28
N GLU A 53 -2.44 -9.36 -4.18
CA GLU A 53 -1.12 -9.15 -3.57
C GLU A 53 -1.19 -8.50 -2.19
N TYR A 54 -0.37 -8.97 -1.27
CA TYR A 54 -0.28 -8.40 0.07
C TYR A 54 0.69 -7.23 0.08
N LEU A 55 0.41 -6.27 0.96
CA LEU A 55 1.28 -5.14 1.21
C LEU A 55 2.48 -5.63 2.03
N THR A 56 3.59 -5.89 1.36
CA THR A 56 4.89 -6.13 1.98
C THR A 56 5.43 -4.78 2.44
N SER A 57 5.79 -4.65 3.72
CA SER A 57 6.48 -3.45 4.20
C SER A 57 7.81 -3.34 3.48
N TYR A 58 8.09 -2.17 2.89
CA TYR A 58 9.44 -1.82 2.53
C TYR A 58 10.23 -1.60 3.84
N ASP A 59 11.40 -2.21 3.95
CA ASP A 59 12.42 -1.67 4.84
C ASP A 59 12.90 -0.37 4.21
N THR A 60 12.74 0.75 4.92
CA THR A 60 13.47 1.99 4.62
C THR A 60 14.94 1.77 4.97
N ASP A 61 15.62 0.91 4.23
CA ASP A 61 17.07 0.93 4.11
C ASP A 61 17.43 1.76 2.88
N MET A 62 17.03 3.03 2.92
CA MET A 62 17.57 4.06 2.03
C MET A 62 18.31 5.08 2.87
N ASP A 63 19.24 4.59 3.70
CA ASP A 63 20.38 5.34 4.21
C ASP A 63 21.60 4.40 4.22
N SER A 64 22.03 3.99 3.03
CA SER A 64 23.45 3.79 2.76
C SER A 64 23.89 4.99 1.93
N VAL A 65 23.99 6.15 2.57
CA VAL A 65 24.97 7.14 2.12
C VAL A 65 26.33 6.66 2.61
N GLU A 66 27.13 6.21 1.66
CA GLU A 66 28.52 5.83 1.86
C GLU A 66 29.32 7.05 2.33
N GLU A 67 30.11 6.90 3.40
CA GLU A 67 31.40 7.59 3.62
C GLU A 67 32.42 6.63 4.23
#